data_AF-A0A0D6QIK1-F1
#
_entry.id   AF-A0A0D6QIK1-F1
#
_cell.length_a   1.000
_cell.length_b   1.000
_cell.length_c   1.000
_cell.angle_alpha   90.00
_cell.angle_beta   90.00
_cell.angle_gamma   90.00
#
_symmetry.space_group_name_H-M   'P 1'
#
loop_
_entity.id
_entity.type
_entity.pdbx_description
1 polymer ?
#
loop_
_entity_poly.entity_id
_entity_poly.type
_entity_poly.pdbx_seq_one_letter_code
_entity_poly.pdbx_strand_id
1 'polypeptide(L)'
;MAALRQRAQRCAPPGGAGASVLVALETVEGGIRVLDARAQAPGSATEAEVSCARAALAGQVLPAPSAEPGRRWQLPLPLVPGA
;
A
#
# COMPACT_ATOMS: atom_id res chain seq x y z
N MET A 1 3.62 -9.92 2.29
CA MET A 1 2.42 -9.12 1.92
C MET A 1 1.52 -8.75 3.10
N ALA A 2 1.29 -9.63 4.09
CA ALA A 2 0.45 -9.32 5.25
C ALA A 2 0.86 -8.02 5.99
N ALA A 3 2.17 -7.76 6.11
CA ALA A 3 2.69 -6.56 6.77
C ALA A 3 2.28 -5.23 6.08
N LEU A 4 2.24 -5.18 4.74
CA LEU A 4 1.78 -3.97 4.03
C LEU A 4 0.30 -3.72 4.29
N ARG A 5 -0.52 -4.77 4.19
CA ARG A 5 -1.96 -4.69 4.40
C ARG A 5 -2.28 -4.22 5.82
N GLN A 6 -1.63 -4.80 6.82
CA GLN A 6 -1.84 -4.41 8.23
C GLN A 6 -1.46 -2.96 8.51
N ARG A 7 -0.39 -2.44 7.87
CA ARG A 7 0.00 -1.04 8.01
C ARG A 7 -0.95 -0.10 7.29
N ALA A 8 -1.36 -0.44 6.08
CA ALA A 8 -2.36 0.32 5.33
C ALA A 8 -3.70 0.37 6.09
N GLN A 9 -4.13 -0.74 6.71
CA GLN A 9 -5.35 -0.81 7.52
C GLN A 9 -5.38 0.16 8.70
N ARG A 10 -4.22 0.53 9.28
CA ARG A 10 -4.17 1.56 10.33
C ARG A 10 -4.61 2.95 9.84
N CYS A 11 -4.60 3.16 8.54
CA CYS A 11 -5.06 4.38 7.90
C CYS A 11 -6.55 4.35 7.53
N ALA A 12 -7.22 3.20 7.69
CA ALA A 12 -8.66 3.11 7.45
C ALA A 12 -9.41 3.85 8.58
N PRO A 13 -10.29 4.81 8.26
CA PRO A 13 -11.07 5.53 9.26
C PRO A 13 -12.09 4.59 9.90
N PRO A 14 -12.34 4.72 11.21
CA PRO A 14 -13.42 3.99 11.85
C PRO A 14 -14.76 4.47 11.28
N GLY A 15 -15.48 3.57 10.59
CA GLY A 15 -16.82 3.84 10.04
C GLY A 15 -16.89 4.51 8.66
N GLY A 16 -15.78 4.57 7.91
CA GLY A 16 -15.80 5.08 6.52
C GLY A 16 -16.39 4.10 5.49
N ALA A 17 -16.65 4.57 4.27
CA ALA A 17 -16.86 3.66 3.14
C ALA A 17 -15.52 2.98 2.81
N GLY A 18 -15.52 1.66 2.59
CA GLY A 18 -14.29 0.92 2.29
C GLY A 18 -13.52 1.57 1.14
N ALA A 19 -12.27 1.93 1.40
CA ALA A 19 -11.43 2.64 0.45
C ALA A 19 -10.43 1.68 -0.22
N SER A 20 -9.84 2.08 -1.36
CA SER A 20 -8.80 1.26 -2.01
C SER A 20 -7.65 2.12 -2.49
N VAL A 21 -6.43 1.74 -2.08
CA VAL A 21 -5.20 2.42 -2.46
C VAL A 21 -4.37 1.52 -3.37
N LEU A 22 -3.85 2.08 -4.46
CA LEU A 22 -2.86 1.44 -5.32
C LEU A 22 -1.46 1.73 -4.80
N VAL A 23 -0.74 0.68 -4.43
CA VAL A 23 0.65 0.76 -4.00
C VAL A 23 1.56 0.41 -5.17
N ALA A 24 2.46 1.32 -5.52
CA ALA A 24 3.52 1.08 -6.49
C ALA A 24 4.69 0.37 -5.82
N LEU A 25 5.07 -0.77 -6.39
CA LEU A 25 6.11 -1.67 -5.88
C LEU A 25 7.18 -1.88 -6.95
N GLU A 26 8.41 -2.07 -6.50
CA GLU A 26 9.57 -2.43 -7.33
C GLU A 26 10.31 -3.59 -6.67
N THR A 27 10.63 -4.64 -7.42
CA THR A 27 11.58 -5.66 -6.96
C THR A 27 12.98 -5.04 -6.93
N VAL A 28 13.65 -5.21 -5.79
CA VAL A 28 15.05 -4.86 -5.56
C VAL A 28 15.80 -6.12 -5.18
N GLU A 29 17.13 -6.05 -5.14
CA GLU A 29 17.94 -7.20 -4.75
C GLU A 29 17.55 -7.68 -3.34
N GLY A 30 17.08 -8.93 -3.25
CA GLY A 30 16.64 -9.55 -2.00
C GLY A 30 15.27 -9.08 -1.46
N GLY A 31 14.53 -8.25 -2.19
CA GLY A 31 13.29 -7.69 -1.65
C GLY A 31 12.34 -6.99 -2.63
N ILE A 32 11.26 -6.45 -2.07
CA ILE A 32 10.28 -5.63 -2.79
C ILE A 32 10.19 -4.30 -2.07
N ARG A 33 10.59 -3.23 -2.74
CA ARG A 33 10.51 -1.86 -2.24
C ARG A 33 9.18 -1.22 -2.60
N VAL A 34 8.59 -0.50 -1.65
CA VAL A 34 7.47 0.39 -1.90
C VAL A 34 7.99 1.72 -2.44
N LEU A 35 7.50 2.09 -3.63
CA LEU A 35 7.80 3.37 -4.25
C LEU A 35 6.80 4.44 -3.83
N ASP A 36 5.51 4.13 -3.91
CA ASP A 36 4.45 5.10 -3.67
C ASP A 36 3.10 4.44 -3.34
N ALA A 37 2.14 5.21 -2.83
CA ALA A 37 0.74 4.83 -2.68
C ALA A 37 -0.20 5.96 -3.12
N ARG A 38 -1.25 5.63 -3.87
CA ARG A 38 -2.25 6.57 -4.38
C ARG A 38 -3.66 5.99 -4.30
N ALA A 39 -4.70 6.80 -4.45
CA ALA A 39 -6.08 6.28 -4.57
C ALA A 39 -6.21 5.36 -5.80
N GLN A 40 -6.98 4.28 -5.70
CA GLN A 40 -7.26 3.38 -6.83
C GLN A 40 -8.10 4.08 -7.91
N ALA A 41 -9.09 4.85 -7.48
CA ALA A 41 -9.95 5.68 -8.31
C ALA A 41 -10.27 7.02 -7.62
N PRO A 42 -10.63 8.09 -8.36
CA PRO A 42 -11.13 9.33 -7.77
C PRO A 42 -12.32 9.05 -6.84
N GLY A 43 -12.28 9.56 -5.61
CA GLY A 43 -13.33 9.34 -4.61
C GLY A 43 -13.35 7.95 -3.95
N SER A 44 -12.48 7.02 -4.36
CA SER A 44 -12.35 5.70 -3.72
C SER A 44 -11.56 5.72 -2.40
N ALA A 45 -10.90 6.83 -2.09
CA ALA A 45 -10.20 7.08 -0.84
C ALA A 45 -10.12 8.60 -0.66
N THR A 46 -10.30 9.07 0.56
CA THR A 46 -10.06 10.45 0.96
C THR A 46 -8.57 10.78 0.87
N GLU A 47 -8.23 12.06 0.67
CA GLU A 47 -6.82 12.50 0.68
C GLU A 47 -6.11 12.15 1.99
N ALA A 48 -6.83 12.18 3.12
CA ALA A 48 -6.28 11.81 4.43
C ALA A 48 -5.87 10.32 4.48
N GLU A 49 -6.73 9.43 3.97
CA GLU A 49 -6.44 7.99 3.88
C GLU A 49 -5.24 7.70 2.97
N VAL A 50 -5.21 8.34 1.78
CA VAL A 50 -4.12 8.19 0.82
C VAL A 50 -2.81 8.72 1.41
N SER A 51 -2.85 9.89 2.04
CA SER A 51 -1.68 10.51 2.67
C SER A 51 -1.13 9.65 3.80
N CYS A 52 -2.01 9.13 4.67
CA CYS A 52 -1.62 8.19 5.72
C CYS A 52 -1.02 6.92 5.13
N ALA A 53 -1.67 6.29 4.15
CA ALA A 53 -1.17 5.06 3.53
C ALA A 53 0.20 5.30 2.86
N ARG A 54 0.36 6.44 2.18
CA ARG A 54 1.63 6.85 1.58
C ARG A 54 2.72 6.98 2.63
N ALA A 55 2.47 7.71 3.71
CA ALA A 55 3.42 7.88 4.81
C ALA A 55 3.76 6.57 5.51
N ALA A 56 2.76 5.71 5.73
CA ALA A 56 2.93 4.42 6.39
C ALA A 56 3.76 3.45 5.54
N LEU A 57 3.62 3.49 4.22
CA LEU A 57 4.22 2.51 3.29
C LEU A 57 5.52 3.00 2.64
N ALA A 58 5.74 4.31 2.55
CA ALA A 58 6.91 4.89 1.90
C ALA A 58 8.23 4.31 2.44
N GLY A 59 9.13 3.93 1.52
CA GLY A 59 10.47 3.45 1.86
C GLY A 59 10.53 2.06 2.47
N GLN A 60 9.41 1.36 2.63
CA GLN A 60 9.45 -0.02 3.12
C GLN A 60 10.04 -0.97 2.08
N VAL A 61 10.82 -1.94 2.58
CA VAL A 61 11.32 -3.07 1.81
C VAL A 61 10.80 -4.34 2.47
N LEU A 62 10.09 -5.14 1.67
CA LEU A 62 9.58 -6.44 2.10
C LEU A 62 10.59 -7.50 1.70
N PRO A 63 10.91 -8.44 2.61
CA PRO A 63 11.79 -9.54 2.27
C PRO A 63 11.14 -10.41 1.19
N ALA A 64 11.86 -10.59 0.09
CA ALA A 64 11.47 -11.44 -1.03
C ALA A 64 12.74 -11.99 -1.68
N PRO A 65 13.34 -13.04 -1.11
CA PRO A 65 14.63 -13.56 -1.58
C PRO A 65 14.57 -14.11 -3.01
N SER A 66 13.37 -14.44 -3.51
CA SER A 66 13.14 -14.91 -4.88
C SER A 66 12.70 -13.79 -5.85
N ALA A 67 12.77 -12.52 -5.43
CA ALA A 67 12.40 -11.39 -6.27
C ALA A 67 13.52 -11.08 -7.27
N GLU A 68 13.22 -11.19 -8.57
CA GLU A 68 14.12 -10.71 -9.62
C GLU A 68 14.09 -9.18 -9.67
N PRO A 69 15.22 -8.47 -9.48
CA PRO A 69 15.25 -7.02 -9.43
C PRO A 69 14.82 -6.36 -10.75
N GLY A 70 14.22 -5.16 -10.65
CA GLY A 70 13.86 -4.33 -11.81
C GLY A 70 12.42 -4.49 -12.33
N ARG A 71 11.64 -5.38 -11.73
CA ARG A 71 10.21 -5.51 -12.04
C ARG A 71 9.42 -4.47 -11.25
N ARG A 72 8.46 -3.81 -11.90
CA ARG A 72 7.56 -2.84 -11.26
C ARG A 72 6.12 -3.26 -11.45
N TRP A 73 5.31 -3.15 -10.41
CA TRP A 73 3.87 -3.44 -10.49
C TRP A 73 3.10 -2.65 -9.45
N GLN A 74 1.78 -2.66 -9.61
CA GLN A 74 0.85 -2.00 -8.69
C GLN A 74 0.03 -3.06 -7.97
N LEU A 75 -0.12 -2.89 -6.65
CA LEU A 75 -0.92 -3.77 -5.82
C LEU A 75 -2.11 -2.95 -5.25
N PRO A 76 -3.36 -3.28 -5.63
CA PRO A 76 -4.52 -2.70 -4.98
C PRO A 76 -4.64 -3.25 -3.55
N LEU A 77 -4.72 -2.36 -2.58
CA LEU A 77 -4.93 -2.68 -1.17
C LEU A 77 -6.25 -2.06 -0.70
N PRO A 78 -7.26 -2.88 -0.37
CA PRO A 78 -8.47 -2.37 0.25
C PRO A 78 -8.21 -1.96 1.70
N LEU A 79 -8.62 -0.76 2.04
CA LEU A 79 -8.74 -0.21 3.38
C LEU A 79 -10.14 -0.55 3.90
N VAL A 80 -10.20 -1.54 4.80
CA VAL A 80 -11.45 -1.98 5.40
C VAL A 80 -11.55 -1.37 6.81
N PRO A 81 -12.58 -0.55 7.09
CA PRO A 81 -12.87 -0.06 8.43
C PRO A 81 -13.15 -1.23 9.39
N GLY A 82 -12.52 -1.24 10.57
CA GLY A 82 -12.84 -2.19 11.63
C GLY A 82 -12.31 -3.62 11.44
N ALA A 83 -11.30 -3.81 10.60
CA ALA A 83 -10.58 -5.09 10.44
C ALA A 83 -9.44 -5.28 11.45
#